data_AF-A0A7C5BHF3-F1
#
_entry.id   AF-A0A7C5BHF3-F1
#
_cell.length_a   1.000
_cell.length_b   1.000
_cell.length_c   1.000
_cell.angle_alpha   90.00
_cell.angle_beta   90.00
_cell.angle_gamma   90.00
#
_symmetry.space_group_name_H-M   'P 1'
#
loop_
_entity.id
_entity.type
_entity.pdbx_description
1 polymer ?
#
loop_
_entity_poly.entity_id
_entity_poly.type
_entity_poly.pdbx_seq_one_letter_code
_entity_poly.pdbx_strand_id
1 'polypeptide(L)'
;DVIMRTVDVLLVIPGFPLLVILSAYLPPTIWSTILILSILSWPFHARVIRSQTLTLKRRAFVLASKLSGLGNFRIIVRDLIPNMLPIIFINSIFVVVGAIVAQAGLAFFGLGNINSVNWGTMLYWFDIEDGILFKAWWWLLPPGLGIMALGIGANLLSNAVSETNGTKRKD
;
A
#
# COMPACT_ATOMS: atom_id res chain seq x y z
N ASP A 1 -9.48 -8.23 19.73
CA ASP A 1 -10.76 -7.92 19.05
C ASP A 1 -11.02 -6.44 18.87
N VAL A 2 -10.68 -5.57 19.83
CA VAL A 2 -10.82 -4.10 19.68
C VAL A 2 -10.11 -3.55 18.44
N ILE A 3 -8.83 -3.88 18.23
CA ILE A 3 -8.07 -3.42 17.06
C ILE A 3 -8.76 -3.81 15.74
N MET A 4 -9.22 -5.07 15.65
CA MET A 4 -9.89 -5.53 14.42
C MET A 4 -11.24 -4.85 14.21
N ARG A 5 -11.99 -4.58 15.28
CA ARG A 5 -13.22 -3.77 15.18
C ARG A 5 -12.93 -2.36 14.67
N THR A 6 -11.87 -1.71 15.13
CA THR A 6 -11.44 -0.41 14.62
C THR A 6 -11.08 -0.48 13.13
N VAL A 7 -10.31 -1.51 12.73
CA VAL A 7 -9.98 -1.77 11.33
C VAL A 7 -11.24 -1.96 10.49
N ASP A 8 -12.21 -2.72 10.98
CA ASP A 8 -13.44 -2.99 10.25
C ASP A 8 -14.27 -1.73 10.05
N VAL A 9 -14.36 -0.85 11.06
CA VAL A 9 -15.03 0.47 10.92
C VAL A 9 -14.32 1.36 9.89
N LEU A 10 -12.98 1.42 9.94
CA LEU A 10 -12.21 2.24 9.00
C LEU A 10 -12.36 1.76 7.54
N LEU A 11 -12.45 0.45 7.33
CA LEU A 11 -12.55 -0.14 5.99
C LEU A 11 -13.95 -0.05 5.37
N VAL A 12 -14.98 0.34 6.13
CA VAL A 12 -16.32 0.64 5.60
C VAL A 12 -16.34 2.01 4.90
N ILE A 13 -15.45 2.92 5.33
CA ILE A 13 -15.35 4.26 4.74
C ILE A 13 -14.48 4.18 3.47
N PRO A 14 -14.93 4.73 2.33
CA PRO A 14 -14.10 4.83 1.14
C PRO A 14 -12.79 5.59 1.43
N GLY A 15 -11.65 4.92 1.23
CA GLY A 15 -10.34 5.46 1.63
C GLY A 15 -9.95 6.77 0.92
N PHE A 16 -10.25 6.88 -0.38
CA PHE A 16 -9.90 8.08 -1.15
C PHE A 16 -10.76 9.32 -0.80
N PRO A 17 -12.09 9.22 -0.68
CA PRO A 17 -12.90 10.33 -0.13
C PRO A 17 -12.45 10.79 1.25
N LEU A 18 -12.12 9.86 2.16
CA LEU A 18 -11.59 10.22 3.47
C LEU A 18 -10.24 10.95 3.37
N LEU A 19 -9.35 10.49 2.49
CA LEU A 19 -8.08 11.14 2.19
C LEU A 19 -8.28 12.59 1.69
N VAL A 20 -9.22 12.81 0.76
CA VAL A 20 -9.58 14.14 0.24
C VAL A 20 -10.06 15.06 1.36
N ILE A 21 -11.02 14.61 2.17
CA ILE A 21 -11.57 15.39 3.28
C ILE A 21 -10.44 15.78 4.25
N LEU A 22 -9.61 14.82 4.68
CA LEU A 22 -8.52 15.10 5.61
C LEU A 22 -7.48 16.05 5.01
N SER A 23 -7.15 15.90 3.72
CA SER A 23 -6.19 16.77 3.06
C SER A 23 -6.64 18.23 2.98
N ALA A 24 -7.95 18.48 2.89
CA ALA A 24 -8.51 19.83 2.84
C ALA A 24 -8.33 20.61 4.16
N TYR A 25 -8.15 19.91 5.29
CA TYR A 25 -7.94 20.55 6.60
C TYR A 25 -6.46 20.69 6.98
N LEU A 26 -5.53 20.11 6.22
CA LEU A 26 -4.09 20.19 6.48
C LEU A 26 -3.40 21.13 5.49
N PRO A 27 -2.25 21.72 5.85
CA PRO A 27 -1.43 22.47 4.89
C PRO A 27 -1.04 21.58 3.69
N PRO A 28 -1.04 22.09 2.45
CA PRO A 28 -0.76 21.31 1.24
C PRO A 28 0.74 21.01 1.08
N THR A 29 1.27 20.18 1.99
CA THR A 29 2.68 19.78 2.03
C THR A 29 2.82 18.28 1.78
N ILE A 30 4.01 17.86 1.35
CA ILE A 30 4.32 16.43 1.19
C ILE A 30 4.24 15.68 2.53
N TRP A 31 4.58 16.35 3.64
CA TRP A 31 4.51 15.78 4.98
C TRP A 31 3.08 15.50 5.43
N SER A 32 2.15 16.43 5.17
CA SER A 32 0.72 16.21 5.42
C SER A 32 0.21 15.00 4.66
N THR A 33 0.60 14.87 3.39
CA THR A 33 0.21 13.75 2.52
C THR A 33 0.75 12.42 3.04
N ILE A 34 2.03 12.36 3.42
CA ILE A 34 2.68 11.17 3.99
C ILE A 34 1.97 10.74 5.28
N LEU A 35 1.66 11.69 6.15
CA LEU A 35 1.00 11.42 7.44
C LEU A 35 -0.38 10.80 7.22
N ILE A 36 -1.21 11.41 6.38
CA ILE A 36 -2.56 10.90 6.14
C ILE A 36 -2.52 9.52 5.47
N LEU A 37 -1.68 9.33 4.45
CA LEU A 37 -1.56 8.03 3.76
C LEU A 37 -1.06 6.93 4.70
N SER A 38 -0.15 7.25 5.62
CA SER A 38 0.35 6.31 6.63
C SER A 38 -0.76 5.87 7.60
N ILE A 39 -1.62 6.81 8.02
CA ILE A 39 -2.76 6.54 8.91
C ILE A 39 -3.89 5.79 8.18
N LEU A 40 -4.09 6.02 6.89
CA LEU A 40 -5.17 5.39 6.13
C LEU A 40 -4.80 4.03 5.53
N SER A 41 -3.52 3.73 5.31
CA SER A 41 -3.10 2.49 4.65
C SER A 41 -3.08 1.27 5.57
N TRP A 42 -2.73 1.42 6.86
CA TRP A 42 -2.53 0.29 7.77
C TRP A 42 -3.71 -0.68 7.96
N PRO A 43 -5.02 -0.29 7.92
CA PRO A 43 -6.11 -1.20 8.27
C PRO A 43 -6.22 -2.41 7.34
N PHE A 44 -6.09 -2.18 6.03
CA PHE A 44 -6.14 -3.25 5.04
C PHE A 44 -5.01 -4.27 5.25
N HIS A 45 -3.78 -3.79 5.44
CA HIS A 45 -2.62 -4.65 5.63
C HIS A 45 -2.65 -5.38 6.99
N ALA A 46 -3.16 -4.74 8.05
CA ALA A 46 -3.37 -5.39 9.33
C ALA A 46 -4.32 -6.60 9.22
N ARG A 47 -5.39 -6.48 8.43
CA ARG A 47 -6.31 -7.58 8.14
C ARG A 47 -5.63 -8.72 7.38
N VAL A 48 -4.83 -8.40 6.36
CA VAL A 48 -4.07 -9.39 5.58
C VAL A 48 -3.04 -10.12 6.45
N ILE A 49 -2.25 -9.40 7.22
CA ILE A 49 -1.25 -9.99 8.12
C ILE A 49 -1.94 -10.91 9.14
N ARG A 50 -3.06 -10.49 9.73
CA ARG A 50 -3.81 -11.31 10.68
C ARG A 50 -4.31 -12.62 10.07
N SER A 51 -4.89 -12.58 8.87
CA SER A 51 -5.41 -13.80 8.21
C SER A 51 -4.29 -14.82 7.97
N GLN A 52 -3.11 -14.34 7.58
CA GLN A 52 -1.92 -15.16 7.42
C GLN A 52 -1.41 -15.70 8.76
N THR A 53 -1.32 -14.86 9.79
CA THR A 53 -0.93 -15.31 11.13
C THR A 53 -1.85 -16.41 11.66
N LEU A 54 -3.17 -16.27 11.50
CA LEU A 54 -4.14 -17.29 11.92
C LEU A 54 -3.94 -18.62 11.18
N THR A 55 -3.58 -18.55 9.89
CA THR A 55 -3.28 -19.72 9.06
C THR A 55 -1.98 -20.39 9.51
N LEU A 56 -0.89 -19.63 9.67
CA LEU A 56 0.41 -20.18 10.09
C LEU A 56 0.37 -20.75 11.51
N LYS A 57 -0.40 -20.14 12.43
CA LYS A 57 -0.53 -20.59 13.83
C LYS A 57 -1.04 -22.04 13.95
N ARG A 58 -1.72 -22.56 12.91
CA ARG A 58 -2.24 -23.93 12.84
C ARG A 58 -1.29 -24.92 12.16
N ARG A 59 -0.13 -24.50 11.65
CA ARG A 59 0.83 -25.39 10.98
C ARG A 59 1.62 -26.25 11.96
N ALA A 60 2.01 -27.44 11.52
CA ALA A 60 2.71 -28.44 12.33
C ALA A 60 4.00 -27.91 12.98
N PHE A 61 4.81 -27.11 12.27
CA PHE A 61 6.04 -26.55 12.84
C PHE A 61 5.78 -25.60 14.02
N VAL A 62 4.70 -24.82 13.98
CA VAL A 62 4.33 -23.94 15.10
C VAL A 62 3.82 -24.75 16.30
N LEU A 63 3.07 -25.83 16.03
CA LEU A 63 2.60 -26.74 17.08
C LEU A 63 3.78 -27.49 17.72
N ALA A 64 4.74 -27.96 16.92
CA ALA A 64 5.96 -28.58 17.40
C ALA A 64 6.76 -27.63 18.31
N SER A 65 6.97 -26.39 17.87
CA SER A 65 7.64 -25.37 18.69
C SER A 65 6.96 -25.12 20.04
N LYS A 66 5.61 -25.14 20.07
CA LYS A 66 4.86 -25.00 21.32
C LYS A 66 5.04 -26.22 22.23
N LEU A 67 5.00 -27.43 21.67
CA LEU A 67 5.22 -28.67 22.41
C LEU A 67 6.65 -28.75 22.97
N SER A 68 7.63 -28.15 22.28
CA SER A 68 8.99 -27.98 22.78
C SER A 68 9.15 -26.91 23.89
N GLY A 69 8.06 -26.32 24.37
CA GLY A 69 8.09 -25.35 25.48
C GLY A 69 8.61 -23.96 25.12
N LEU A 70 8.65 -23.59 23.83
CA LEU A 70 9.12 -22.26 23.42
C LEU A 70 8.10 -21.18 23.78
N GLY A 71 8.59 -20.08 24.34
CA GLY A 71 7.75 -18.92 24.65
C GLY A 71 7.15 -18.26 23.41
N ASN A 72 5.98 -17.64 23.56
CA ASN A 72 5.22 -17.01 22.48
C ASN A 72 6.06 -16.03 21.64
N PHE A 73 6.88 -15.20 22.27
CA PHE A 73 7.73 -14.23 21.55
C PHE A 73 8.75 -14.92 20.64
N ARG A 74 9.37 -16.01 21.11
CA ARG A 74 10.35 -16.78 20.33
C ARG A 74 9.68 -17.47 19.14
N ILE A 75 8.47 -18.00 19.31
CA ILE A 75 7.67 -18.57 18.21
C ILE A 75 7.33 -17.49 17.18
N ILE A 76 6.97 -16.27 17.63
CA ILE A 76 6.66 -15.16 16.72
C ILE A 76 7.89 -14.82 15.87
N VAL A 77 9.03 -14.54 16.50
CA VAL A 77 10.23 -14.06 15.78
C VAL A 77 10.89 -15.15 14.95
N ARG A 78 10.91 -16.40 15.42
CA ARG A 78 11.61 -17.49 14.75
C ARG A 78 10.75 -18.24 13.75
N ASP A 79 9.46 -18.43 14.06
CA ASP A 79 8.60 -19.32 13.27
C ASP A 79 7.58 -18.53 12.44
N LEU A 80 6.92 -17.51 13.01
CA LEU A 80 5.88 -16.76 12.30
C LEU A 80 6.46 -15.70 11.35
N ILE A 81 7.30 -14.79 11.86
CA ILE A 81 7.82 -13.65 11.07
C ILE A 81 8.54 -14.13 9.80
N PRO A 82 9.52 -15.07 9.85
CA PRO A 82 10.26 -15.46 8.65
C PRO A 82 9.37 -16.09 7.58
N ASN A 83 8.36 -16.86 8.00
CA ASN A 83 7.38 -17.45 7.09
C ASN A 83 6.37 -16.44 6.53
N MET A 84 6.21 -15.27 7.16
CA MET A 84 5.36 -14.18 6.72
C MET A 84 6.12 -13.07 5.98
N LEU A 85 7.46 -13.03 6.06
CA LEU A 85 8.27 -12.01 5.38
C LEU A 85 7.95 -11.86 3.90
N PRO A 86 7.76 -12.93 3.11
CA PRO A 86 7.44 -12.77 1.69
C PRO A 86 6.13 -12.03 1.45
N ILE A 87 5.08 -12.36 2.21
CA ILE A 87 3.79 -11.70 2.06
C ILE A 87 3.83 -10.26 2.58
N ILE A 88 4.60 -9.99 3.64
CA ILE A 88 4.83 -8.62 4.14
C ILE A 88 5.52 -7.80 3.05
N PHE A 89 6.58 -8.33 2.43
CA PHE A 89 7.31 -7.65 1.37
C PHE A 89 6.43 -7.32 0.17
N ILE A 90 5.66 -8.30 -0.32
CA ILE A 90 4.69 -8.10 -1.40
C ILE A 90 3.69 -7.00 -1.04
N ASN A 91 3.10 -7.07 0.16
CA ASN A 91 2.13 -6.06 0.60
C ASN A 91 2.74 -4.66 0.66
N SER A 92 3.97 -4.51 1.15
CA SER A 92 4.67 -3.22 1.22
C SER A 92 4.86 -2.59 -0.17
N ILE A 93 5.12 -3.38 -1.21
CA ILE A 93 5.19 -2.86 -2.58
C ILE A 93 3.84 -2.26 -2.99
N PHE A 94 2.74 -2.97 -2.75
CA PHE A 94 1.40 -2.47 -3.06
C PHE A 94 1.01 -1.24 -2.22
N VAL A 95 1.47 -1.13 -0.96
CA VAL A 95 1.31 0.09 -0.15
C VAL A 95 1.93 1.28 -0.88
N VAL A 96 3.18 1.14 -1.34
CA VAL A 96 3.92 2.21 -2.01
C VAL A 96 3.25 2.61 -3.32
N VAL A 97 2.87 1.63 -4.15
CA VAL A 97 2.17 1.92 -5.41
C VAL A 97 0.82 2.61 -5.14
N GLY A 98 0.03 2.12 -4.19
CA GLY A 98 -1.23 2.72 -3.80
C GLY A 98 -1.07 4.15 -3.27
N ALA A 99 -0.02 4.41 -2.48
CA ALA A 99 0.31 5.72 -1.97
C ALA A 99 0.69 6.71 -3.08
N ILE A 100 1.47 6.27 -4.08
CA ILE A 100 1.84 7.10 -5.24
C ILE A 100 0.60 7.46 -6.06
N VAL A 101 -0.29 6.50 -6.30
CA VAL A 101 -1.56 6.74 -7.02
C VAL A 101 -2.44 7.73 -6.24
N ALA A 102 -2.57 7.53 -4.93
CA ALA A 102 -3.37 8.41 -4.07
C ALA A 102 -2.79 9.83 -4.00
N GLN A 103 -1.47 9.96 -3.88
CA GLN A 103 -0.76 11.25 -3.92
C GLN A 103 -0.99 11.96 -5.26
N ALA A 104 -0.83 11.24 -6.38
CA ALA A 104 -1.07 11.79 -7.71
C ALA A 104 -2.52 12.26 -7.87
N GLY A 105 -3.49 11.49 -7.35
CA GLY A 105 -4.90 11.90 -7.31
C GLY A 105 -5.11 13.18 -6.50
N LEU A 106 -4.53 13.29 -5.30
CA LEU A 106 -4.62 14.52 -4.49
C LEU A 106 -4.02 15.73 -5.20
N ALA A 107 -2.83 15.58 -5.80
CA ALA A 107 -2.19 16.64 -6.55
C ALA A 107 -2.99 17.05 -7.79
N PHE A 108 -3.62 16.09 -8.48
CA PHE A 108 -4.54 16.36 -9.59
C PHE A 108 -5.77 17.16 -9.15
N PHE A 109 -6.30 16.92 -7.96
CA PHE A 109 -7.40 17.73 -7.39
C PHE A 109 -6.94 19.06 -6.76
N GLY A 110 -5.66 19.42 -6.87
CA GLY A 110 -5.11 20.65 -6.29
C GLY A 110 -4.95 20.61 -4.75
N LEU A 111 -5.08 19.43 -4.14
CA LEU A 111 -5.03 19.23 -2.67
C LEU A 111 -3.62 18.84 -2.19
N GLY A 112 -2.65 18.78 -3.09
CA GLY A 112 -1.24 18.50 -2.80
C GLY A 112 -0.34 19.73 -2.98
N ASN A 113 0.98 19.54 -2.85
CA ASN A 113 1.94 20.60 -3.17
C ASN A 113 2.02 20.81 -4.70
N ILE A 114 1.25 21.78 -5.20
CA ILE A 114 1.19 22.13 -6.62
C ILE A 114 2.48 22.76 -7.17
N ASN A 115 3.39 23.24 -6.31
CA ASN A 115 4.66 23.81 -6.74
C ASN A 115 5.72 22.73 -7.05
N SER A 116 5.44 21.46 -6.72
CA SER A 116 6.34 20.34 -6.99
C SER A 116 5.98 19.63 -8.29
N VAL A 117 6.95 19.36 -9.15
CA VAL A 117 6.74 18.57 -10.36
C VAL A 117 6.59 17.10 -9.98
N ASN A 118 5.38 16.56 -10.17
CA ASN A 118 5.05 15.16 -9.98
C ASN A 118 3.94 14.75 -10.97
N TRP A 119 3.62 13.46 -11.06
CA TRP A 119 2.62 12.99 -12.02
C TRP A 119 1.22 13.55 -11.82
N GLY A 120 0.83 13.87 -10.58
CA GLY A 120 -0.46 14.50 -10.31
C GLY A 120 -0.50 15.97 -10.71
N THR A 121 0.58 16.72 -10.46
CA THR A 121 0.67 18.13 -10.89
C THR A 121 0.79 18.29 -12.39
N MET A 122 1.42 17.33 -13.08
CA MET A 122 1.40 17.24 -14.55
C MET A 122 -0.03 17.15 -15.10
N LEU A 123 -0.90 16.37 -14.44
CA LEU A 123 -2.31 16.26 -14.80
C LEU A 123 -3.11 17.53 -14.42
N TYR A 124 -2.83 18.11 -13.26
CA TYR A 124 -3.45 19.36 -12.80
C TYR A 124 -3.19 20.52 -13.77
N TRP A 125 -1.94 20.73 -14.19
CA TRP A 125 -1.58 21.81 -15.13
C TRP A 125 -2.14 21.59 -16.54
N PHE A 126 -2.28 20.32 -16.95
CA PHE A 126 -2.97 19.99 -18.20
C PHE A 126 -4.44 20.44 -18.17
N ASP A 127 -5.12 20.26 -17.03
CA ASP A 127 -6.54 20.62 -16.86
C ASP A 127 -6.78 22.13 -16.74
N ILE A 128 -5.88 22.85 -16.05
CA ILE A 128 -6.12 24.25 -15.64
C ILE A 128 -5.44 25.31 -16.51
N GLU A 129 -4.23 25.06 -17.06
CA GLU A 129 -3.45 26.12 -17.74
C GLU A 129 -3.14 25.82 -19.22
N ASP A 130 -2.63 24.62 -19.57
CA ASP A 130 -1.91 24.47 -20.85
C ASP A 130 -2.40 23.34 -21.80
N GLY A 131 -3.08 22.31 -21.30
CA GLY A 131 -3.37 21.11 -22.09
C GLY A 131 -4.42 21.28 -23.19
N ILE A 132 -5.50 21.98 -22.85
CA ILE A 132 -6.66 22.19 -23.72
C ILE A 132 -6.38 23.30 -24.74
N LEU A 133 -5.66 24.36 -24.32
CA LEU A 133 -5.32 25.50 -25.18
C LEU A 133 -4.23 25.16 -26.22
N PHE A 134 -3.22 24.36 -25.86
CA PHE A 134 -2.13 23.96 -26.77
C PHE A 134 -2.36 22.60 -27.48
N LYS A 135 -3.50 21.94 -27.28
CA LYS A 135 -3.81 20.59 -27.81
C LYS A 135 -2.73 19.53 -27.50
N ALA A 136 -2.00 19.69 -26.39
CA ALA A 136 -0.89 18.82 -26.02
C ALA A 136 -1.35 17.55 -25.30
N TRP A 137 -2.26 16.79 -25.90
CA TRP A 137 -2.85 15.57 -25.33
C TRP A 137 -1.79 14.52 -24.94
N TRP A 138 -0.64 14.52 -25.61
CA TRP A 138 0.48 13.62 -25.32
C TRP A 138 1.07 13.85 -23.92
N TRP A 139 0.83 15.00 -23.28
CA TRP A 139 1.28 15.29 -21.91
C TRP A 139 0.57 14.46 -20.83
N LEU A 140 -0.57 13.86 -21.17
CA LEU A 140 -1.26 12.88 -20.31
C LEU A 140 -0.56 11.50 -20.31
N LEU A 141 0.23 11.18 -21.34
CA LEU A 141 0.83 9.86 -21.49
C LEU A 141 1.92 9.57 -20.43
N PRO A 142 2.89 10.46 -20.16
CA PRO A 142 3.92 10.18 -19.16
C PRO A 142 3.39 9.82 -17.77
N PRO A 143 2.47 10.58 -17.14
CA PRO A 143 1.95 10.22 -15.82
C PRO A 143 1.14 8.91 -15.85
N GLY A 144 0.32 8.70 -16.89
CA GLY A 144 -0.46 7.48 -17.04
C GLY A 144 0.41 6.22 -17.22
N LEU A 145 1.39 6.29 -18.12
CA LEU A 145 2.33 5.20 -18.38
C LEU A 145 3.24 4.93 -17.17
N GLY A 146 3.66 5.97 -16.45
CA GLY A 146 4.46 5.83 -15.23
C GLY A 146 3.72 5.05 -14.14
N ILE A 147 2.47 5.43 -13.86
CA ILE A 147 1.62 4.73 -12.89
C ILE A 147 1.34 3.29 -13.34
N MET A 148 1.05 3.10 -14.63
CA MET A 148 0.83 1.77 -15.20
C MET A 148 2.07 0.87 -15.05
N ALA A 149 3.26 1.40 -15.36
CA ALA A 149 4.52 0.67 -15.22
C ALA A 149 4.80 0.28 -13.76
N LEU A 150 4.51 1.15 -12.79
CA LEU A 150 4.61 0.80 -11.36
C LEU A 150 3.67 -0.35 -10.98
N GLY A 151 2.41 -0.29 -11.44
CA GLY A 151 1.43 -1.35 -11.19
C GLY A 151 1.87 -2.69 -11.78
N ILE A 152 2.35 -2.69 -13.02
CA ILE A 152 2.87 -3.89 -13.69
C ILE A 152 4.11 -4.42 -12.97
N GLY A 153 5.09 -3.55 -12.67
CA GLY A 153 6.30 -3.92 -11.96
C GLY A 153 6.01 -4.54 -10.59
N ALA A 154 5.08 -3.96 -9.83
CA ALA A 154 4.63 -4.51 -8.55
C ALA A 154 4.00 -5.91 -8.70
N ASN A 155 3.17 -6.12 -9.73
CA ASN A 155 2.58 -7.43 -10.01
C ASN A 155 3.64 -8.46 -10.40
N LEU A 156 4.60 -8.09 -11.25
CA LEU A 156 5.70 -8.98 -11.65
C LEU A 156 6.56 -9.38 -10.45
N LEU A 157 6.91 -8.42 -9.59
CA LEU A 157 7.64 -8.69 -8.35
C LEU A 157 6.84 -9.60 -7.41
N SER A 158 5.53 -9.34 -7.26
CA SER A 158 4.64 -10.19 -6.47
C SER A 158 4.62 -11.63 -6.98
N ASN A 159 4.55 -11.81 -8.29
CA ASN A 159 4.55 -13.14 -8.92
C ASN A 159 5.89 -13.85 -8.72
N ALA A 160 7.02 -13.16 -8.93
CA ALA A 160 8.36 -13.72 -8.73
C ALA A 160 8.58 -14.16 -7.27
N VAL A 161 8.16 -13.35 -6.30
CA VAL A 161 8.23 -13.72 -4.87
C VAL A 161 7.30 -14.90 -4.56
N SER A 162 6.11 -14.94 -5.16
CA SER A 162 5.16 -16.04 -4.93
C SER A 162 5.69 -17.37 -5.49
N GLU A 163 6.30 -17.35 -6.68
CA GLU A 163 6.85 -18.52 -7.35
C GLU A 163 8.05 -19.11 -6.59
N THR A 164 9.01 -18.27 -6.19
CA THR A 164 10.20 -18.70 -5.43
C THR A 164 9.87 -19.29 -4.05
N ASN A 165 8.77 -18.88 -3.43
CA ASN A 165 8.28 -19.48 -2.18
C ASN A 165 7.42 -20.73 -2.42
N GLY A 166 6.79 -20.83 -3.58
CA GLY A 166 6.07 -22.03 -4.02
C GLY A 166 7.00 -23.19 -4.34
N THR A 167 8.15 -22.92 -4.97
CA THR A 167 9.18 -23.93 -5.27
C THR A 167 9.83 -24.47 -3.99
N LYS A 168 10.23 -23.60 -3.06
CA LYS A 168 10.78 -24.00 -1.73
C LYS A 168 9.86 -24.84 -0.84
N ARG A 169 8.58 -24.98 -1.16
CA ARG A 169 7.63 -25.84 -0.42
C ARG A 169 7.43 -27.22 -1.04
N LYS A 170 7.93 -27.43 -2.26
CA LYS A 170 7.85 -28.73 -2.97
C LYS A 170 9.10 -29.59 -2.75
N ASP A 171 10.22 -28.96 -2.39
CA ASP A 171 11.47 -29.60 -1.96
C ASP A 171 11.51 -29.76 -0.43
#